data_AF-Q3JFG0-F1
#
_entry.id   AF-Q3JFG0-F1
#
_cell.length_a   1.000
_cell.length_b   1.000
_cell.length_c   1.000
_cell.angle_alpha   90.00
_cell.angle_beta   90.00
_cell.angle_gamma   90.00
#
_symmetry.space_group_name_H-M   'P 1'
#
loop_
_entity.id
_entity.type
_entity.pdbx_description
1 polymer ?
#
loop_
_entity_poly.entity_id
_entity_poly.type
_entity_poly.pdbx_seq_one_letter_code
_entity_poly.pdbx_strand_id
1 'polypeptide(L)'
;MAGAPGRRRSVRRRAALPALPATKQTQPPKQHERAAEAPSPEPQADTPYRTPTMTTPVFDAAQTARVTPFAELVDALRTAALDADAGRIESPARLVVPLNEGGVMLSMPASAADLAIHKLVTVCPRNRGGDLPTIQGQVSVVDPATGAPLFALDGPTVTGRRTAAVTLLALRTFVAAAPRDVLLIGTGTQAAHHVEALAALFPGVRVRVKARAPAQAAAFCARLRAVLPTLEPLGGDTLPETLDAVITATTSATPVYDDAARAGRLVVGVGAFTPGAAEVGARTIAGSALYVDDPAGARHEAGDLIVAGVDWARVRSLADALRATVSTPASNASPAPGAPVFFKSVGCAAWDLAACRVARAVTSRTRACT
;
A
#
# COMPACT_ATOMS: atom_id res chain seq x y z
N MET A 1 4.03 -37.18 -68.29
CA MET A 1 3.20 -35.96 -68.36
C MET A 1 3.67 -35.02 -67.28
N ALA A 2 4.31 -33.94 -67.72
CA ALA A 2 4.91 -32.89 -66.90
C ALA A 2 3.99 -31.65 -66.94
N GLY A 3 3.93 -30.91 -65.84
CA GLY A 3 3.21 -29.63 -65.76
C GLY A 3 3.55 -28.89 -64.47
N ALA A 4 4.63 -28.12 -64.49
CA ALA A 4 5.14 -27.32 -63.38
C ALA A 4 4.21 -26.11 -63.05
N PRO A 5 4.21 -25.61 -61.80
CA PRO A 5 3.33 -24.51 -61.39
C PRO A 5 3.92 -23.12 -61.71
N GLY A 6 3.04 -22.21 -62.12
CA GLY A 6 3.35 -20.85 -62.56
C GLY A 6 3.82 -19.91 -61.44
N ARG A 7 4.85 -19.12 -61.78
CA ARG A 7 5.41 -18.03 -60.97
C ARG A 7 4.40 -16.89 -60.78
N ARG A 8 4.11 -16.49 -59.54
CA ARG A 8 3.59 -15.15 -59.22
C ARG A 8 4.64 -14.39 -58.41
N ARG A 9 5.12 -13.28 -58.98
CA ARG A 9 6.09 -12.34 -58.39
C ARG A 9 5.44 -11.58 -57.24
N SER A 10 6.07 -11.58 -56.07
CA SER A 10 5.74 -10.71 -54.94
C SER A 10 6.34 -9.32 -55.18
N VAL A 11 5.47 -8.30 -55.25
CA VAL A 11 5.89 -6.89 -55.30
C VAL A 11 6.03 -6.40 -53.86
N ARG A 12 7.26 -6.21 -53.39
CA ARG A 12 7.57 -5.48 -52.16
C ARG A 12 7.24 -3.99 -52.37
N ARG A 13 6.23 -3.47 -51.66
CA ARG A 13 6.02 -2.02 -51.52
C ARG A 13 7.07 -1.46 -50.54
N ARG A 14 8.02 -0.69 -51.05
CA ARG A 14 8.86 0.24 -50.27
C ARG A 14 8.04 1.50 -49.99
N ALA A 15 7.86 1.85 -48.72
CA ALA A 15 7.35 3.17 -48.33
C ALA A 15 8.46 4.21 -48.52
N ALA A 16 8.12 5.33 -49.15
CA ALA A 16 9.02 6.43 -49.49
C ALA A 16 9.23 7.37 -48.29
N LEU A 17 10.48 7.80 -48.09
CA LEU A 17 10.87 8.86 -47.15
C LEU A 17 10.48 10.25 -47.72
N PRO A 18 10.02 11.20 -46.89
CA PRO A 18 9.70 12.55 -47.36
C PRO A 18 10.97 13.40 -47.59
N ALA A 19 10.88 14.24 -48.63
CA ALA A 19 11.94 15.11 -49.12
C ALA A 19 12.19 16.34 -48.22
N LEU A 20 13.46 16.74 -48.12
CA LEU A 20 13.93 17.94 -47.43
C LEU A 20 13.53 19.22 -48.19
N PRO A 21 13.16 20.32 -47.51
CA PRO A 21 12.81 21.57 -48.17
C PRO A 21 14.04 22.37 -48.63
N ALA A 22 13.85 23.08 -49.74
CA ALA A 22 14.85 23.88 -50.44
C ALA A 22 15.40 25.06 -49.63
N THR A 23 16.69 25.31 -49.79
CA THR A 23 17.44 26.46 -49.27
C THR A 23 16.92 27.77 -49.86
N LYS A 24 16.39 28.65 -49.00
CA LYS A 24 16.14 30.06 -49.35
C LYS A 24 17.43 30.87 -49.16
N GLN A 25 17.81 31.57 -50.22
CA GLN A 25 18.89 32.56 -50.23
C GLN A 25 18.62 33.68 -49.22
N THR A 26 19.65 34.05 -48.47
CA THR A 26 19.68 35.12 -47.48
C THR A 26 19.71 36.50 -48.15
N GLN A 27 18.77 37.39 -47.79
CA GLN A 27 18.91 38.83 -47.99
C GLN A 27 19.77 39.43 -46.85
N PRO A 28 20.58 40.47 -47.10
CA PRO A 28 21.33 41.14 -46.05
C PRO A 28 20.38 41.95 -45.14
N PRO A 29 20.70 42.10 -43.83
CA PRO A 29 19.80 42.71 -42.87
C PRO A 29 19.68 44.23 -43.09
N LYS A 30 18.45 44.74 -42.94
CA LYS A 30 18.17 46.17 -42.81
C LYS A 30 18.70 46.65 -41.46
N GLN A 31 19.46 47.75 -41.47
CA GLN A 31 19.90 48.44 -40.25
C GLN A 31 18.65 48.95 -39.51
N HIS A 32 18.39 48.38 -38.32
CA HIS A 32 17.49 48.97 -37.35
C HIS A 32 18.33 49.76 -36.34
N GLU A 33 18.03 51.05 -36.24
CA GLU A 33 18.58 51.97 -35.24
C GLU A 33 18.37 51.39 -33.83
N ARG A 34 19.43 51.44 -33.02
CA ARG A 34 19.42 51.07 -31.59
C ARG A 34 18.46 52.01 -30.86
N ALA A 35 17.30 51.51 -30.44
CA ALA A 35 16.58 52.10 -29.33
C ALA A 35 17.41 51.90 -28.05
N ALA A 36 17.53 52.96 -27.25
CA ALA A 36 18.26 52.93 -25.98
C ALA A 36 17.66 51.87 -25.05
N GLU A 37 18.48 50.90 -24.67
CA GLU A 37 18.16 49.82 -23.75
C GLU A 37 17.99 50.42 -22.34
N ALA A 38 16.81 50.25 -21.74
CA ALA A 38 16.60 50.63 -20.34
C ALA A 38 17.54 49.80 -19.44
N PRO A 39 18.15 50.38 -18.39
CA PRO A 39 19.09 49.67 -17.56
C PRO A 39 18.41 48.45 -16.91
N SER A 40 19.02 47.29 -17.09
CA SER A 40 18.67 46.06 -16.38
C SER A 40 18.64 46.34 -14.87
N PRO A 41 17.64 45.83 -14.12
CA PRO A 41 17.64 45.98 -12.67
C PRO A 41 18.93 45.36 -12.12
N GLU A 42 19.62 46.12 -11.25
CA GLU A 42 20.82 45.65 -10.57
C GLU A 42 20.55 44.30 -9.89
N PRO A 43 21.52 43.36 -9.91
CA PRO A 43 21.38 42.12 -9.19
C PRO A 43 21.24 42.45 -7.70
N GLN A 44 20.07 42.17 -7.14
CA GLN A 44 19.86 42.23 -5.69
C GLN A 44 20.96 41.38 -5.04
N ALA A 45 21.74 42.01 -4.18
CA ALA A 45 22.83 41.36 -3.47
C ALA A 45 22.34 40.03 -2.88
N ASP A 46 23.07 38.95 -3.21
CA ASP A 46 22.83 37.60 -2.69
C ASP A 46 22.68 37.68 -1.17
N THR A 47 21.43 37.60 -0.72
CA THR A 47 21.18 37.40 0.70
C THR A 47 21.70 36.00 0.99
N PRO A 48 22.74 35.82 1.82
CA PRO A 48 23.33 34.51 2.02
C PRO A 48 22.23 33.54 2.43
N TYR A 49 22.06 32.45 1.68
CA TYR A 49 21.12 31.38 1.99
C TYR A 49 21.42 30.92 3.41
N ARG A 50 20.64 31.42 4.37
CA ARG A 50 20.86 31.18 5.79
C ARG A 50 20.22 29.84 6.07
N THR A 51 20.98 28.76 5.89
CA THR A 51 20.53 27.41 6.20
C THR A 51 20.02 27.41 7.64
N PRO A 52 18.70 27.22 7.88
CA PRO A 52 18.20 27.15 9.23
C PRO A 52 18.88 25.97 9.92
N THR A 53 19.48 26.18 11.09
CA THR A 53 20.07 25.12 11.92
C THR A 53 18.99 24.29 12.61
N MET A 54 17.90 23.96 11.90
CA MET A 54 16.84 23.12 12.43
C MET A 54 17.21 21.66 12.22
N THR A 55 17.44 20.95 13.31
CA THR A 55 17.56 19.49 13.30
C THR A 55 16.18 18.88 13.09
N THR A 56 16.02 18.09 12.03
CA THR A 56 14.79 17.34 11.77
C THR A 56 14.71 16.16 12.75
N PRO A 57 13.66 16.04 13.59
CA PRO A 57 13.49 14.91 14.48
C PRO A 57 13.39 13.59 13.71
N VAL A 58 14.13 12.57 14.13
CA VAL A 58 14.07 11.22 13.56
C VAL A 58 13.63 10.26 14.65
N PHE A 59 12.56 9.51 14.40
CA PHE A 59 11.98 8.56 15.34
C PHE A 59 12.47 7.15 15.00
N ASP A 60 13.09 6.47 15.96
CA ASP A 60 13.41 5.05 15.86
C ASP A 60 12.14 4.17 15.79
N ALA A 61 12.29 2.86 15.64
CA ALA A 61 11.17 1.92 15.58
C ALA A 61 10.24 1.99 16.81
N ALA A 62 10.80 2.05 18.02
CA ALA A 62 10.02 2.06 19.25
C ALA A 62 9.29 3.40 19.44
N GLN A 63 9.95 4.51 19.14
CA GLN A 63 9.38 5.85 19.12
C GLN A 63 8.27 5.97 18.07
N THR A 64 8.51 5.46 16.86
CA THR A 64 7.52 5.41 15.76
C THR A 64 6.28 4.64 16.17
N ALA A 65 6.44 3.47 16.81
CA ALA A 65 5.32 2.68 17.29
C ALA A 65 4.48 3.43 18.34
N ARG A 66 5.14 4.16 19.27
CA ARG A 66 4.45 4.97 20.29
C ARG A 66 3.64 6.12 19.70
N VAL A 67 4.14 6.77 18.65
CA VAL A 67 3.43 7.90 18.02
C VAL A 67 2.45 7.46 16.93
N THR A 68 2.26 6.16 16.70
CA THR A 68 1.28 5.63 15.74
C THR A 68 0.35 4.58 16.40
N PRO A 69 -0.39 4.93 17.47
CA PRO A 69 -1.29 3.99 18.14
C PRO A 69 -2.37 3.46 17.18
N PHE A 70 -2.68 2.16 17.26
CA PHE A 70 -3.53 1.48 16.28
C PHE A 70 -4.94 2.06 16.19
N ALA A 71 -5.55 2.45 17.32
CA ALA A 71 -6.90 3.00 17.32
C ALA A 71 -6.99 4.30 16.49
N GLU A 72 -6.09 5.26 16.77
CA GLU A 72 -6.02 6.52 16.01
C GLU A 72 -5.61 6.28 14.56
N LEU A 73 -4.76 5.29 14.30
CA LEU A 73 -4.35 4.93 12.94
C LEU A 73 -5.50 4.38 12.11
N VAL A 74 -6.36 3.54 12.68
CA VAL A 74 -7.56 3.03 12.00
C VAL A 74 -8.50 4.17 11.61
N ASP A 75 -8.71 5.14 12.50
CA ASP A 75 -9.56 6.29 12.22
C ASP A 75 -8.93 7.24 11.19
N ALA A 76 -7.62 7.48 11.27
CA ALA A 76 -6.90 8.27 10.27
C ALA A 76 -6.91 7.62 8.89
N LEU A 77 -6.81 6.28 8.81
CA LEU A 77 -6.90 5.53 7.55
C LEU A 77 -8.30 5.60 6.94
N ARG A 78 -9.36 5.59 7.76
CA ARG A 78 -10.73 5.82 7.28
C ARG A 78 -10.83 7.17 6.58
N THR A 79 -10.33 8.23 7.20
CA THR A 79 -10.32 9.57 6.60
C THR A 79 -9.46 9.61 5.34
N ALA A 80 -8.25 9.03 5.38
CA ALA A 80 -7.35 9.00 4.23
C ALA A 80 -7.94 8.24 3.03
N ALA A 81 -8.69 7.16 3.26
CA ALA A 81 -9.36 6.42 2.19
C ALA A 81 -10.39 7.30 1.47
N LEU A 82 -11.18 8.07 2.23
CA LEU A 82 -12.16 9.01 1.69
C LEU A 82 -11.52 10.23 1.03
N ASP A 83 -10.40 10.71 1.58
CA ASP A 83 -9.63 11.82 1.00
C ASP A 83 -8.99 11.43 -0.34
N ALA A 84 -8.38 10.25 -0.41
CA ALA A 84 -7.76 9.75 -1.64
C ALA A 84 -8.81 9.54 -2.75
N ASP A 85 -9.95 8.93 -2.43
CA ASP A 85 -11.07 8.74 -3.36
C ASP A 85 -11.63 10.09 -3.88
N ALA A 86 -11.60 11.12 -3.05
CA ALA A 86 -12.02 12.47 -3.40
C ALA A 86 -10.92 13.34 -4.04
N GLY A 87 -9.73 12.79 -4.34
CA GLY A 87 -8.61 13.53 -4.93
C GLY A 87 -7.98 14.57 -4.00
N ARG A 88 -8.16 14.45 -2.68
CA ARG A 88 -7.52 15.31 -1.67
C ARG A 88 -6.15 14.81 -1.22
N ILE A 89 -5.79 13.58 -1.59
CA ILE A 89 -4.45 13.02 -1.41
C ILE A 89 -3.94 12.61 -2.79
N GLU A 90 -2.81 13.17 -3.18
CA GLU A 90 -2.03 12.71 -4.31
C GLU A 90 -1.11 11.59 -3.86
N SER A 91 -1.25 10.40 -4.45
CA SER A 91 -0.44 9.22 -4.13
C SER A 91 -0.12 8.48 -5.43
N PRO A 92 0.92 8.90 -6.18
CA PRO A 92 1.30 8.24 -7.42
C PRO A 92 1.73 6.80 -7.18
N ALA A 93 1.79 6.02 -8.28
CA ALA A 93 2.32 4.67 -8.25
C ALA A 93 3.75 4.65 -7.69
N ARG A 94 4.08 3.61 -6.92
CA ARG A 94 5.42 3.43 -6.36
C ARG A 94 6.46 3.32 -7.48
N LEU A 95 7.57 4.04 -7.34
CA LEU A 95 8.72 3.87 -8.22
C LEU A 95 9.61 2.75 -7.68
N VAL A 96 9.95 1.79 -8.54
CA VAL A 96 10.85 0.68 -8.22
C VAL A 96 12.18 0.90 -8.94
N VAL A 97 13.26 0.98 -8.17
CA VAL A 97 14.63 1.13 -8.67
C VAL A 97 15.44 -0.09 -8.27
N PRO A 98 15.99 -0.87 -9.21
CA PRO A 98 16.87 -1.99 -8.88
C PRO A 98 18.10 -1.53 -8.09
N LEU A 99 18.51 -2.35 -7.13
CA LEU A 99 19.79 -2.25 -6.42
C LEU A 99 20.66 -3.47 -6.77
N ASN A 100 21.85 -3.51 -6.21
CA ASN A 100 22.76 -4.64 -6.36
C ASN A 100 22.16 -5.94 -5.80
N GLU A 101 22.65 -7.08 -6.31
CA GLU A 101 22.36 -8.42 -5.76
C GLU A 101 20.85 -8.74 -5.63
N GLY A 102 20.06 -8.25 -6.58
CA GLY A 102 18.61 -8.46 -6.60
C GLY A 102 17.85 -7.66 -5.54
N GLY A 103 18.51 -6.71 -4.87
CA GLY A 103 17.85 -5.74 -4.02
C GLY A 103 16.99 -4.77 -4.84
N VAL A 104 16.04 -4.12 -4.19
CA VAL A 104 15.21 -3.06 -4.79
C VAL A 104 15.03 -1.91 -3.82
N MET A 105 14.91 -0.71 -4.37
CA MET A 105 14.53 0.51 -3.68
C MET A 105 13.13 0.92 -4.16
N LEU A 106 12.25 1.23 -3.21
CA LEU A 106 10.87 1.63 -3.45
C LEU A 106 10.70 3.06 -2.96
N SER A 107 10.33 3.95 -3.88
CA SER A 107 10.02 5.35 -3.60
C SER A 107 8.50 5.55 -3.68
N MET A 108 7.91 5.97 -2.57
CA MET A 108 6.46 6.09 -2.39
C MET A 108 6.12 7.46 -1.79
N PRO A 109 6.00 8.52 -2.61
CA PRO A 109 5.57 9.83 -2.15
C PRO A 109 4.05 9.91 -2.03
N ALA A 110 3.56 10.76 -1.11
CA ALA A 110 2.17 11.23 -1.10
C ALA A 110 2.10 12.67 -0.60
N SER A 111 1.12 13.43 -1.06
CA SER A 111 0.88 14.79 -0.58
C SER A 111 -0.61 15.08 -0.38
N ALA A 112 -0.88 15.94 0.59
CA ALA A 112 -2.18 16.50 0.91
C ALA A 112 -2.00 17.96 1.35
N ALA A 113 -3.10 18.67 1.56
CA ALA A 113 -3.06 20.07 2.00
C ALA A 113 -2.31 20.26 3.35
N ASP A 114 -2.31 19.24 4.21
CA ASP A 114 -1.77 19.33 5.55
C ASP A 114 -0.38 18.71 5.74
N LEU A 115 0.02 17.77 4.88
CA LEU A 115 1.31 17.06 4.95
C LEU A 115 1.74 16.56 3.57
N ALA A 116 3.05 16.53 3.33
CA ALA A 116 3.64 15.72 2.28
C ALA A 116 4.66 14.74 2.88
N ILE A 117 4.72 13.53 2.32
CA ILE A 117 5.56 12.44 2.81
C ILE A 117 6.30 11.77 1.67
N HIS A 118 7.46 11.21 2.00
CA HIS A 118 8.18 10.29 1.14
C HIS A 118 8.59 9.07 1.94
N LYS A 119 8.00 7.92 1.62
CA LYS A 119 8.53 6.65 2.10
C LYS A 119 9.57 6.14 1.11
N LEU A 120 10.79 5.99 1.59
CA LEU A 120 11.89 5.35 0.88
C LEU A 120 12.27 4.09 1.63
N VAL A 121 12.00 2.93 1.03
CA VAL A 121 12.32 1.63 1.61
C VAL A 121 13.16 0.80 0.65
N THR A 122 14.05 -0.01 1.20
CA THR A 122 14.84 -0.98 0.44
C THR A 122 14.48 -2.38 0.87
N VAL A 123 14.48 -3.31 -0.09
CA VAL A 123 14.33 -4.74 0.14
C VAL A 123 15.57 -5.42 -0.39
N CYS A 124 16.42 -5.93 0.51
CA CYS A 124 17.71 -6.52 0.19
C CYS A 124 17.71 -8.00 0.62
N PRO A 125 17.45 -8.95 -0.31
CA PRO A 125 17.35 -10.37 0.03
C PRO A 125 18.58 -10.96 0.70
N ARG A 126 19.78 -10.47 0.36
CA ARG A 126 21.06 -10.89 0.96
C ARG A 126 21.12 -10.72 2.48
N ASN A 127 20.39 -9.76 3.03
CA ASN A 127 20.39 -9.52 4.48
C ASN A 127 19.68 -10.65 5.26
N ARG A 128 18.97 -11.55 4.58
CA ARG A 128 18.25 -12.65 5.22
C ARG A 128 19.22 -13.56 5.99
N GLY A 129 19.04 -13.62 7.30
CA GLY A 129 19.86 -14.45 8.20
C GLY A 129 21.17 -13.78 8.67
N GLY A 130 21.39 -12.51 8.33
CA GLY A 130 22.49 -11.70 8.86
C GLY A 130 22.04 -10.67 9.90
N ASP A 131 22.92 -9.72 10.20
CA ASP A 131 22.72 -8.69 11.24
C ASP A 131 21.78 -7.55 10.82
N LEU A 132 21.57 -7.39 9.52
CA LEU A 132 20.69 -6.35 8.98
C LEU A 132 19.30 -6.92 8.65
N PRO A 133 18.23 -6.13 8.83
CA PRO A 133 16.91 -6.49 8.33
C PRO A 133 16.89 -6.58 6.79
N THR A 134 16.08 -7.49 6.25
CA THR A 134 15.79 -7.57 4.81
C THR A 134 15.13 -6.30 4.28
N ILE A 135 14.31 -5.63 5.10
CA ILE A 135 13.62 -4.40 4.74
C ILE A 135 14.14 -3.28 5.63
N GLN A 136 14.59 -2.19 5.01
CA GLN A 136 15.01 -0.98 5.71
C GLN A 136 14.30 0.23 5.10
N GLY A 137 14.32 1.37 5.78
CA GLY A 137 13.86 2.62 5.22
C GLY A 137 13.27 3.59 6.23
N GLN A 138 12.81 4.71 5.71
CA GLN A 138 12.24 5.80 6.49
C GLN A 138 11.04 6.41 5.77
N VAL A 139 10.16 7.05 6.55
CA VAL A 139 9.12 7.95 6.04
C VAL A 139 9.48 9.36 6.46
N SER A 140 9.97 10.16 5.52
CA SER A 140 10.26 11.57 5.73
C SER A 140 8.99 12.39 5.53
N VAL A 141 8.78 13.38 6.40
CA VAL A 141 7.59 14.24 6.40
C VAL A 141 8.03 15.68 6.24
N VAL A 142 7.35 16.39 5.33
CA VAL A 142 7.61 17.81 5.05
C VAL A 142 6.33 18.62 5.09
N ASP A 143 6.48 19.90 5.37
CA ASP A 143 5.42 20.89 5.24
C ASP A 143 5.14 21.12 3.75
N PRO A 144 3.90 20.95 3.26
CA PRO A 144 3.61 21.02 1.83
C PRO A 144 3.67 22.45 1.28
N ALA A 145 3.59 23.49 2.11
CA ALA A 145 3.60 24.89 1.68
C ALA A 145 5.03 25.44 1.56
N THR A 146 5.91 25.04 2.47
CA THR A 146 7.28 25.57 2.58
C THR A 146 8.35 24.59 2.14
N GLY A 147 8.01 23.30 2.03
CA GLY A 147 8.97 22.21 1.80
C GLY A 147 9.87 21.91 3.00
N ALA A 148 9.64 22.57 4.15
CA ALA A 148 10.47 22.40 5.33
C ALA A 148 10.32 20.97 5.91
N PRO A 149 11.43 20.29 6.25
CA PRO A 149 11.35 18.98 6.88
C PRO A 149 10.79 19.09 8.30
N LEU A 150 9.81 18.23 8.61
CA LEU A 150 9.09 18.24 9.87
C LEU A 150 9.60 17.16 10.82
N PHE A 151 9.69 15.92 10.34
CA PHE A 151 10.22 14.76 11.07
C PHE A 151 10.41 13.57 10.12
N ALA A 152 11.08 12.52 10.58
CA ALA A 152 11.14 11.23 9.90
C ALA A 152 10.76 10.08 10.84
N LEU A 153 10.10 9.06 10.32
CA LEU A 153 9.69 7.86 11.04
C LEU A 153 10.41 6.62 10.50
N ASP A 154 10.55 5.60 11.34
CA ASP A 154 11.03 4.28 10.92
C ASP A 154 10.07 3.64 9.89
N GLY A 155 10.56 3.43 8.68
CA GLY A 155 9.76 2.97 7.54
C GLY A 155 9.17 1.57 7.71
N PRO A 156 9.94 0.57 8.16
CA PRO A 156 9.43 -0.77 8.49
C PRO A 156 8.30 -0.74 9.53
N THR A 157 8.45 0.05 10.60
CA THR A 157 7.43 0.19 11.65
C THR A 157 6.17 0.86 11.11
N VAL A 158 6.28 1.98 10.38
CA VAL A 158 5.12 2.60 9.72
C VAL A 158 4.41 1.57 8.84
N THR A 159 5.16 0.84 8.00
CA THR A 159 4.61 -0.17 7.09
C THR A 159 3.88 -1.30 7.82
N GLY A 160 4.47 -1.85 8.89
CA GLY A 160 3.85 -2.88 9.70
C GLY A 160 2.53 -2.41 10.32
N ARG A 161 2.57 -1.24 10.97
CA ARG A 161 1.42 -0.71 11.71
C ARG A 161 0.28 -0.28 10.80
N ARG A 162 0.57 0.48 9.74
CA ARG A 162 -0.47 0.93 8.79
C ARG A 162 -1.11 -0.23 8.04
N THR A 163 -0.34 -1.28 7.71
CA THR A 163 -0.88 -2.45 6.99
C THR A 163 -1.86 -3.22 7.88
N ALA A 164 -1.46 -3.50 9.13
CA ALA A 164 -2.36 -4.13 10.09
C ALA A 164 -3.59 -3.27 10.40
N ALA A 165 -3.43 -1.95 10.50
CA ALA A 165 -4.54 -1.04 10.74
C ALA A 165 -5.53 -0.96 9.55
N VAL A 166 -5.07 -1.07 8.29
CA VAL A 166 -5.98 -1.21 7.12
C VAL A 166 -6.80 -2.49 7.23
N THR A 167 -6.21 -3.61 7.66
CA THR A 167 -6.95 -4.85 7.94
C THR A 167 -8.00 -4.67 9.05
N LEU A 168 -7.66 -3.95 10.13
CA LEU A 168 -8.65 -3.65 11.19
C LEU A 168 -9.77 -2.72 10.73
N LEU A 169 -9.47 -1.77 9.84
CA LEU A 169 -10.48 -0.93 9.22
C LEU A 169 -11.44 -1.78 8.37
N ALA A 170 -10.91 -2.74 7.61
CA ALA A 170 -11.74 -3.71 6.88
C ALA A 170 -12.60 -4.54 7.83
N LEU A 171 -12.06 -5.04 8.95
CA LEU A 171 -12.84 -5.74 9.98
C LEU A 171 -13.99 -4.87 10.51
N ARG A 172 -13.74 -3.61 10.90
CA ARG A 172 -14.78 -2.67 11.37
C ARG A 172 -15.81 -2.31 10.29
N THR A 173 -15.49 -2.52 9.02
CA THR A 173 -16.36 -2.16 7.89
C THR A 173 -17.23 -3.33 7.46
N PHE A 174 -16.69 -4.54 7.44
CA PHE A 174 -17.34 -5.71 6.84
C PHE A 174 -17.83 -6.75 7.85
N VAL A 175 -17.33 -6.75 9.09
CA VAL A 175 -17.81 -7.64 10.15
C VAL A 175 -18.83 -6.90 11.00
N ALA A 176 -20.03 -7.46 11.13
CA ALA A 176 -21.19 -6.79 11.75
C ALA A 176 -21.01 -6.47 13.25
N ALA A 177 -20.18 -7.24 13.95
CA ALA A 177 -19.87 -7.08 15.36
C ALA A 177 -18.36 -7.17 15.58
N ALA A 178 -17.89 -6.86 16.80
CA ALA A 178 -16.50 -7.07 17.16
C ALA A 178 -16.11 -8.54 16.92
N PRO A 179 -15.03 -8.82 16.17
CA PRO A 179 -14.63 -10.19 15.84
C PRO A 179 -14.27 -10.93 17.14
N ARG A 180 -14.78 -12.14 17.26
CA ARG A 180 -14.52 -13.05 18.39
C ARG A 180 -13.51 -14.10 18.02
N ASP A 181 -13.43 -14.47 16.74
CA ASP A 181 -12.63 -15.58 16.29
C ASP A 181 -11.99 -15.32 14.90
N VAL A 182 -10.65 -15.24 14.88
CA VAL A 182 -9.86 -14.89 13.70
C VAL A 182 -8.83 -15.96 13.40
N LEU A 183 -8.73 -16.38 12.15
CA LEU A 183 -7.62 -17.19 11.65
C LEU A 183 -6.55 -16.28 11.06
N LEU A 184 -5.31 -16.39 11.54
CA LEU A 184 -4.15 -15.73 10.99
C LEU A 184 -3.24 -16.79 10.33
N ILE A 185 -3.03 -16.66 9.02
CA ILE A 185 -2.14 -17.55 8.26
C ILE A 185 -0.83 -16.81 7.98
N GLY A 186 0.25 -17.29 8.58
CA GLY A 186 1.57 -16.68 8.52
C GLY A 186 2.14 -16.35 9.91
N THR A 187 3.47 -16.29 9.99
CA THR A 187 4.23 -16.10 11.24
C THR A 187 5.36 -15.06 11.11
N GLY A 188 5.30 -14.26 10.03
CA GLY A 188 6.28 -13.21 9.74
C GLY A 188 5.99 -11.88 10.44
N THR A 189 6.73 -10.85 10.03
CA THR A 189 6.62 -9.49 10.59
C THR A 189 5.22 -8.91 10.49
N GLN A 190 4.54 -9.06 9.35
CA GLN A 190 3.17 -8.57 9.19
C GLN A 190 2.20 -9.32 10.12
N ALA A 191 2.32 -10.64 10.25
CA ALA A 191 1.51 -11.41 11.18
C ALA A 191 1.67 -10.91 12.64
N ALA A 192 2.89 -10.58 13.06
CA ALA A 192 3.13 -10.02 14.39
C ALA A 192 2.43 -8.66 14.60
N HIS A 193 2.54 -7.74 13.64
CA HIS A 193 1.83 -6.45 13.70
C HIS A 193 0.31 -6.63 13.71
N HIS A 194 -0.23 -7.64 13.01
CA HIS A 194 -1.66 -7.94 13.06
C HIS A 194 -2.10 -8.45 14.43
N VAL A 195 -1.28 -9.25 15.12
CA VAL A 195 -1.55 -9.64 16.51
C VAL A 195 -1.57 -8.43 17.43
N GLU A 196 -0.58 -7.54 17.34
CA GLU A 196 -0.56 -6.30 18.13
C GLU A 196 -1.78 -5.42 17.86
N ALA A 197 -2.16 -5.28 16.60
CA ALA A 197 -3.31 -4.48 16.19
C ALA A 197 -4.62 -5.09 16.72
N LEU A 198 -4.81 -6.40 16.57
CA LEU A 198 -5.96 -7.13 17.09
C LEU A 198 -6.04 -7.03 18.62
N ALA A 199 -4.91 -7.16 19.33
CA ALA A 199 -4.87 -7.00 20.78
C ALA A 199 -5.26 -5.59 21.22
N ALA A 200 -4.83 -4.56 20.47
CA ALA A 200 -5.12 -3.16 20.80
C ALA A 200 -6.60 -2.79 20.64
N LEU A 201 -7.29 -3.33 19.63
CA LEU A 201 -8.69 -2.98 19.35
C LEU A 201 -9.70 -4.02 19.87
N PHE A 202 -9.29 -5.28 19.97
CA PHE A 202 -10.14 -6.41 20.33
C PHE A 202 -9.42 -7.34 21.34
N PRO A 203 -9.11 -6.89 22.56
CA PRO A 203 -8.26 -7.64 23.50
C PRO A 203 -8.79 -9.03 23.88
N GLY A 204 -10.09 -9.29 23.69
CA GLY A 204 -10.72 -10.60 23.93
C GLY A 204 -10.84 -11.51 22.69
N VAL A 205 -10.38 -11.08 21.51
CA VAL A 205 -10.48 -11.86 20.27
C VAL A 205 -9.62 -13.11 20.36
N ARG A 206 -10.16 -14.27 19.98
CA ARG A 206 -9.37 -15.48 19.81
C ARG A 206 -8.68 -15.44 18.46
N VAL A 207 -7.36 -15.65 18.45
CA VAL A 207 -6.58 -15.69 17.21
C VAL A 207 -5.94 -17.06 17.07
N ARG A 208 -6.33 -17.79 16.03
CA ARG A 208 -5.73 -19.08 15.68
C ARG A 208 -4.69 -18.89 14.61
N VAL A 209 -3.49 -19.41 14.83
CA VAL A 209 -2.35 -19.23 13.91
C VAL A 209 -2.12 -20.50 13.12
N LYS A 210 -2.16 -20.38 11.79
CA LYS A 210 -1.74 -21.44 10.86
C LYS A 210 -0.40 -21.06 10.23
N ALA A 211 0.52 -22.02 10.19
CA ALA A 211 1.81 -21.89 9.53
C ALA A 211 2.09 -23.13 8.69
N ARG A 212 3.11 -23.08 7.82
CA ARG A 212 3.54 -24.23 7.03
C ARG A 212 3.96 -25.42 7.90
N ALA A 213 4.63 -25.13 9.02
CA ALA A 213 5.04 -26.13 9.99
C ALA A 213 4.37 -25.82 11.34
N PRO A 214 3.74 -26.81 12.02
CA PRO A 214 3.08 -26.60 13.31
C PRO A 214 3.99 -25.96 14.38
N ALA A 215 5.26 -26.35 14.41
CA ALA A 215 6.26 -25.79 15.32
C ALA A 215 6.47 -24.27 15.13
N GLN A 216 6.33 -23.75 13.91
CA GLN A 216 6.44 -22.31 13.65
C GLN A 216 5.23 -21.55 14.22
N ALA A 217 4.03 -22.11 14.09
CA ALA A 217 2.84 -21.52 14.71
C ALA A 217 2.97 -21.52 16.24
N ALA A 218 3.40 -22.65 16.82
CA ALA A 218 3.64 -22.75 18.27
C ALA A 218 4.66 -21.72 18.77
N ALA A 219 5.82 -21.61 18.11
CA ALA A 219 6.86 -20.64 18.48
C ALA A 219 6.38 -19.18 18.32
N PHE A 220 5.64 -18.89 17.25
CA PHE A 220 5.06 -17.56 17.02
C PHE A 220 4.06 -17.19 18.11
N CYS A 221 3.15 -18.11 18.47
CA CYS A 221 2.17 -17.90 19.53
C CYS A 221 2.85 -17.72 20.88
N ALA A 222 3.85 -18.54 21.22
CA ALA A 222 4.60 -18.42 22.47
C ALA A 222 5.26 -17.04 22.61
N ARG A 223 5.88 -16.53 21.53
CA ARG A 223 6.54 -15.21 21.52
C ARG A 223 5.59 -14.04 21.74
N LEU A 224 4.35 -14.12 21.24
CA LEU A 224 3.38 -13.02 21.28
C LEU A 224 2.28 -13.22 22.32
N ARG A 225 2.36 -14.26 23.15
CA ARG A 225 1.34 -14.57 24.17
C ARG A 225 1.17 -13.46 25.21
N ALA A 226 2.23 -12.72 25.52
CA ALA A 226 2.16 -11.55 26.39
C ALA A 226 1.43 -10.35 25.75
N VAL A 227 1.41 -10.28 24.42
CA VAL A 227 0.67 -9.25 23.66
C VAL A 227 -0.81 -9.62 23.55
N LEU A 228 -1.10 -10.89 23.24
CA LEU A 228 -2.46 -11.41 23.12
C LEU A 228 -2.58 -12.79 23.79
N PRO A 229 -3.13 -12.88 25.02
CA PRO A 229 -3.22 -14.15 25.76
C PRO A 229 -4.09 -15.23 25.09
N THR A 230 -5.03 -14.81 24.25
CA THR A 230 -5.96 -15.66 23.49
C THR A 230 -5.41 -16.15 22.15
N LEU A 231 -4.13 -15.88 21.86
CA LEU A 231 -3.41 -16.37 20.69
C LEU A 231 -3.01 -17.85 20.87
N GLU A 232 -3.40 -18.70 19.91
CA GLU A 232 -3.13 -20.14 19.92
C GLU A 232 -2.79 -20.69 18.53
N PRO A 233 -2.00 -21.76 18.40
CA PRO A 233 -1.88 -22.48 17.13
C PRO A 233 -3.23 -23.07 16.71
N LEU A 234 -3.51 -23.13 15.41
CA LEU A 234 -4.67 -23.85 14.91
C LEU A 234 -4.55 -25.35 15.25
N GLY A 235 -5.53 -25.89 15.97
CA GLY A 235 -5.60 -27.31 16.33
C GLY A 235 -6.07 -28.17 15.16
N GLY A 236 -5.12 -28.71 14.39
CA GLY A 236 -5.40 -29.56 13.22
C GLY A 236 -5.65 -28.77 11.93
N ASP A 237 -6.12 -29.46 10.89
CA ASP A 237 -6.30 -28.88 9.54
C ASP A 237 -7.72 -28.35 9.28
N THR A 238 -8.71 -28.80 10.06
CA THR A 238 -10.10 -28.39 9.90
C THR A 238 -10.29 -26.97 10.44
N LEU A 239 -10.83 -26.09 9.60
CA LEU A 239 -11.14 -24.73 9.99
C LEU A 239 -12.44 -24.67 10.79
N PRO A 240 -12.47 -23.97 11.95
CA PRO A 240 -13.70 -23.77 12.69
C PRO A 240 -14.76 -23.02 11.86
N GLU A 241 -16.01 -23.46 11.97
CA GLU A 241 -17.15 -22.77 11.36
C GLU A 241 -17.30 -21.33 11.91
N THR A 242 -16.89 -21.13 13.16
CA THR A 242 -17.02 -19.89 13.94
C THR A 242 -16.11 -18.73 13.52
N LEU A 243 -15.22 -18.92 12.53
CA LEU A 243 -14.30 -17.86 12.12
C LEU A 243 -15.05 -16.67 11.51
N ASP A 244 -14.97 -15.52 12.19
CA ASP A 244 -15.47 -14.22 11.71
C ASP A 244 -14.56 -13.67 10.61
N ALA A 245 -13.25 -13.94 10.71
CA ALA A 245 -12.30 -13.51 9.71
C ALA A 245 -11.12 -14.47 9.49
N VAL A 246 -10.55 -14.40 8.30
CA VAL A 246 -9.29 -15.04 7.91
C VAL A 246 -8.36 -13.96 7.37
N ILE A 247 -7.14 -13.89 7.89
CA ILE A 247 -6.11 -12.94 7.46
C ILE A 247 -4.92 -13.74 6.95
N THR A 248 -4.53 -13.56 5.69
CA THR A 248 -3.31 -14.16 5.12
C THR A 248 -2.20 -13.11 5.07
N ALA A 249 -1.07 -13.41 5.72
CA ALA A 249 0.10 -12.54 5.82
C ALA A 249 1.39 -13.37 5.62
N THR A 250 1.49 -13.99 4.45
CA THR A 250 2.51 -14.94 4.02
C THR A 250 3.26 -14.42 2.78
N THR A 251 4.38 -15.07 2.48
CA THR A 251 5.12 -14.84 1.22
C THR A 251 4.87 -15.99 0.23
N SER A 252 3.72 -16.66 0.31
CA SER A 252 3.41 -17.80 -0.56
C SER A 252 3.17 -17.33 -1.99
N ALA A 253 3.69 -18.07 -2.97
CA ALA A 253 3.37 -17.85 -4.38
C ALA A 253 2.04 -18.52 -4.78
N THR A 254 1.64 -19.55 -4.02
CA THR A 254 0.42 -20.34 -4.28
C THR A 254 -0.56 -20.23 -3.11
N PRO A 255 -1.87 -20.34 -3.34
CA PRO A 255 -2.87 -20.18 -2.29
C PRO A 255 -2.62 -21.06 -1.05
N VAL A 256 -2.70 -20.44 0.11
CA VAL A 256 -2.63 -21.08 1.44
C VAL A 256 -4.01 -21.17 2.10
N TYR A 257 -4.98 -20.44 1.55
CA TYR A 257 -6.40 -20.48 1.89
C TYR A 257 -7.23 -20.55 0.62
N ASP A 258 -8.19 -21.46 0.55
CA ASP A 258 -9.07 -21.61 -0.62
C ASP A 258 -10.44 -22.20 -0.20
N ASP A 259 -10.88 -21.98 1.04
CA ASP A 259 -12.18 -22.49 1.47
C ASP A 259 -13.33 -21.82 0.69
N ALA A 260 -14.49 -22.46 0.62
CA ALA A 260 -15.66 -21.85 -0.01
C ALA A 260 -15.99 -20.50 0.66
N ALA A 261 -16.38 -19.49 -0.11
CA ALA A 261 -16.80 -18.21 0.44
C ALA A 261 -18.00 -18.41 1.38
N ARG A 262 -17.94 -17.81 2.57
CA ARG A 262 -18.96 -18.00 3.62
C ARG A 262 -19.58 -16.69 4.05
N ALA A 263 -20.89 -16.73 4.24
CA ALA A 263 -21.65 -15.60 4.74
C ALA A 263 -21.13 -15.18 6.12
N GLY A 264 -20.98 -13.87 6.33
CA GLY A 264 -20.49 -13.30 7.59
C GLY A 264 -18.99 -13.44 7.83
N ARG A 265 -18.23 -14.14 6.97
CA ARG A 265 -16.78 -14.28 7.08
C ARG A 265 -16.07 -13.27 6.18
N LEU A 266 -15.19 -12.47 6.76
CA LEU A 266 -14.25 -11.63 6.02
C LEU A 266 -12.95 -12.40 5.73
N VAL A 267 -12.51 -12.43 4.48
CA VAL A 267 -11.17 -12.92 4.13
C VAL A 267 -10.31 -11.74 3.69
N VAL A 268 -9.13 -11.59 4.28
CA VAL A 268 -8.20 -10.49 4.01
C VAL A 268 -6.88 -11.03 3.46
N GLY A 269 -6.55 -10.66 2.23
CA GLY A 269 -5.27 -10.98 1.59
C GLY A 269 -4.26 -9.85 1.71
N VAL A 270 -3.18 -10.04 2.49
CA VAL A 270 -2.19 -8.97 2.80
C VAL A 270 -0.84 -9.20 2.11
N GLY A 271 -0.35 -10.42 2.10
CA GLY A 271 1.04 -10.77 1.76
C GLY A 271 1.37 -10.83 0.27
N ALA A 272 0.39 -11.14 -0.60
CA ALA A 272 0.60 -11.14 -2.04
C ALA A 272 0.54 -9.72 -2.64
N PHE A 273 1.68 -9.18 -3.08
CA PHE A 273 1.79 -7.85 -3.71
C PHE A 273 2.48 -7.89 -5.08
N THR A 274 2.57 -9.08 -5.70
CA THR A 274 3.10 -9.24 -7.06
C THR A 274 2.06 -9.96 -7.92
N PRO A 275 2.01 -9.68 -9.24
CA PRO A 275 0.94 -10.18 -10.09
C PRO A 275 0.86 -11.72 -10.19
N GLY A 276 1.97 -12.43 -9.95
CA GLY A 276 2.03 -13.90 -10.02
C GLY A 276 1.89 -14.64 -8.69
N ALA A 277 1.82 -13.94 -7.55
CA ALA A 277 1.72 -14.56 -6.24
C ALA A 277 0.31 -14.45 -5.67
N ALA A 278 -0.27 -15.56 -5.21
CA ALA A 278 -1.57 -15.58 -4.55
C ALA A 278 -1.50 -16.33 -3.21
N GLU A 279 -2.15 -15.78 -2.18
CA GLU A 279 -2.36 -16.41 -0.88
C GLU A 279 -3.77 -17.01 -0.74
N VAL A 280 -4.73 -16.45 -1.48
CA VAL A 280 -6.13 -16.82 -1.44
C VAL A 280 -6.55 -17.37 -2.81
N GLY A 281 -7.21 -18.52 -2.79
CA GLY A 281 -7.57 -19.25 -3.98
C GLY A 281 -8.90 -18.82 -4.59
N ALA A 282 -9.14 -19.29 -5.81
CA ALA A 282 -10.27 -18.89 -6.63
C ALA A 282 -11.63 -19.26 -6.02
N ARG A 283 -11.73 -20.30 -5.18
CA ARG A 283 -13.02 -20.69 -4.57
C ARG A 283 -13.53 -19.64 -3.60
N THR A 284 -12.62 -19.06 -2.81
CA THR A 284 -12.97 -17.93 -1.92
C THR A 284 -13.31 -16.70 -2.74
N ILE A 285 -12.52 -16.39 -3.77
CA ILE A 285 -12.68 -15.17 -4.57
C ILE A 285 -13.98 -15.19 -5.37
N ALA A 286 -14.29 -16.29 -6.06
CA ALA A 286 -15.46 -16.40 -6.92
C ALA A 286 -16.78 -16.17 -6.17
N GLY A 287 -16.87 -16.61 -4.91
CA GLY A 287 -18.06 -16.48 -4.07
C GLY A 287 -18.12 -15.22 -3.20
N SER A 288 -17.17 -14.30 -3.33
CA SER A 288 -17.07 -13.12 -2.47
C SER A 288 -17.41 -11.81 -3.18
N ALA A 289 -17.94 -10.84 -2.42
CA ALA A 289 -17.86 -9.44 -2.79
C ALA A 289 -16.39 -8.97 -2.66
N LEU A 290 -15.88 -8.32 -3.70
CA LEU A 290 -14.45 -8.02 -3.84
C LEU A 290 -14.16 -6.55 -3.54
N TYR A 291 -13.27 -6.30 -2.60
CA TYR A 291 -12.82 -4.97 -2.23
C TYR A 291 -11.30 -4.87 -2.22
N VAL A 292 -10.76 -3.71 -2.58
CA VAL A 292 -9.32 -3.40 -2.57
C VAL A 292 -9.05 -2.10 -1.83
N ASP A 293 -7.88 -1.99 -1.18
CA ASP A 293 -7.44 -0.75 -0.55
C ASP A 293 -7.03 0.32 -1.60
N ASP A 294 -6.26 -0.08 -2.61
CA ASP A 294 -5.80 0.76 -3.70
C ASP A 294 -6.28 0.20 -5.06
N PRO A 295 -7.36 0.75 -5.65
CA PRO A 295 -7.86 0.30 -6.96
C PRO A 295 -6.86 0.40 -8.11
N ALA A 296 -5.96 1.39 -8.09
CA ALA A 296 -4.99 1.58 -9.16
C ALA A 296 -3.84 0.57 -9.03
N GLY A 297 -3.29 0.42 -7.82
CA GLY A 297 -2.25 -0.55 -7.51
C GLY A 297 -2.71 -2.01 -7.67
N ALA A 298 -3.93 -2.33 -7.21
CA ALA A 298 -4.43 -3.71 -7.19
C ALA A 298 -4.45 -4.35 -8.59
N ARG A 299 -4.74 -3.59 -9.65
CA ARG A 299 -4.75 -4.10 -11.04
C ARG A 299 -3.42 -4.69 -11.50
N HIS A 300 -2.32 -4.29 -10.87
CA HIS A 300 -0.97 -4.70 -11.22
C HIS A 300 -0.30 -5.53 -10.13
N GLU A 301 -0.71 -5.37 -8.87
CA GLU A 301 -0.04 -5.95 -7.70
C GLU A 301 -0.86 -7.05 -7.00
N ALA A 302 -2.19 -7.07 -7.15
CA ALA A 302 -3.05 -8.02 -6.42
C ALA A 302 -3.11 -9.39 -7.10
N GLY A 303 -2.03 -10.17 -6.96
CA GLY A 303 -1.94 -11.51 -7.57
C GLY A 303 -3.09 -12.45 -7.22
N ASP A 304 -3.68 -12.36 -6.01
CA ASP A 304 -4.92 -13.10 -5.67
C ASP A 304 -6.04 -12.87 -6.69
N LEU A 305 -6.32 -11.60 -7.03
CA LEU A 305 -7.38 -11.20 -7.96
C LEU A 305 -6.98 -11.42 -9.42
N ILE A 306 -5.72 -11.14 -9.76
CA ILE A 306 -5.19 -11.28 -11.12
C ILE A 306 -5.17 -12.75 -11.54
N VAL A 307 -4.60 -13.62 -10.71
CA VAL A 307 -4.53 -15.07 -10.98
C VAL A 307 -5.92 -15.70 -11.00
N ALA A 308 -6.84 -15.22 -10.18
CA ALA A 308 -8.24 -15.67 -10.21
C ALA A 308 -9.04 -15.17 -11.43
N GLY A 309 -8.48 -14.28 -12.26
CA GLY A 309 -9.11 -13.80 -13.48
C GLY A 309 -10.41 -13.03 -13.25
N VAL A 310 -10.47 -12.22 -12.19
CA VAL A 310 -11.69 -11.49 -11.83
C VAL A 310 -12.08 -10.46 -12.88
N ASP A 311 -13.38 -10.23 -13.03
CA ASP A 311 -13.88 -9.04 -13.71
C ASP A 311 -13.69 -7.82 -12.80
N TRP A 312 -12.77 -6.93 -13.19
CA TRP A 312 -12.44 -5.72 -12.45
C TRP A 312 -13.59 -4.73 -12.31
N ALA A 313 -14.65 -4.82 -13.13
CA ALA A 313 -15.86 -4.01 -12.95
C ALA A 313 -16.61 -4.38 -11.66
N ARG A 314 -16.35 -5.58 -11.10
CA ARG A 314 -16.95 -6.06 -9.84
C ARG A 314 -16.13 -5.70 -8.60
N VAL A 315 -14.91 -5.21 -8.76
CA VAL A 315 -13.99 -4.89 -7.66
C VAL A 315 -14.23 -3.45 -7.21
N ARG A 316 -14.57 -3.27 -5.93
CA ARG A 316 -14.89 -1.96 -5.33
C ARG A 316 -13.75 -1.46 -4.45
N SER A 317 -13.69 -0.14 -4.21
CA SER A 317 -12.68 0.44 -3.33
C SER A 317 -13.07 0.32 -1.85
N LEU A 318 -12.09 0.41 -0.96
CA LEU A 318 -12.35 0.59 0.47
C LEU A 318 -13.22 1.83 0.73
N ALA A 319 -13.02 2.91 -0.02
CA ALA A 319 -13.82 4.12 0.11
C ALA A 319 -15.30 3.91 -0.26
N ASP A 320 -15.60 3.10 -1.29
CA ASP A 320 -16.97 2.72 -1.64
C ASP A 320 -17.66 2.01 -0.48
N ALA A 321 -16.96 1.07 0.17
CA ALA A 321 -17.47 0.37 1.34
C ALA A 321 -17.73 1.33 2.50
N LEU A 322 -16.79 2.24 2.78
CA LEU A 322 -16.93 3.23 3.86
C LEU A 322 -18.12 4.17 3.63
N ARG A 323 -18.32 4.66 2.39
CA ARG A 323 -19.48 5.51 2.04
C ARG A 323 -20.81 4.76 2.21
N ALA A 324 -20.84 3.47 1.86
CA ALA A 324 -22.02 2.64 2.01
C ALA A 324 -22.38 2.36 3.49
N THR A 325 -21.43 2.42 4.43
CA THR A 325 -21.73 2.33 5.87
C THR A 325 -22.32 3.62 6.47
N VAL A 326 -22.07 4.77 5.85
CA VAL A 326 -22.58 6.09 6.30
C VAL A 326 -23.95 6.40 5.70
N SER A 327 -24.27 5.84 4.54
CA SER A 327 -25.55 6.02 3.86
C SER A 327 -26.57 4.97 4.34
N THR A 328 -27.82 5.37 4.57
CA THR A 328 -28.96 4.48 4.85
C THR A 328 -29.12 3.37 3.78
N PRO A 329 -29.83 2.26 4.06
CA PRO A 329 -29.66 0.93 3.41
C PRO A 329 -30.03 0.78 1.93
N ALA A 330 -30.08 1.86 1.15
CA ALA A 330 -30.67 1.88 -0.19
C ALA A 330 -29.70 2.27 -1.32
N SER A 331 -28.38 2.14 -1.13
CA SER A 331 -27.45 2.18 -2.25
C SER A 331 -27.04 0.75 -2.64
N ASN A 332 -27.09 0.45 -3.93
CA ASN A 332 -26.63 -0.81 -4.54
C ASN A 332 -25.10 -1.06 -4.36
N ALA A 333 -24.42 -0.24 -3.55
CA ALA A 333 -22.98 -0.19 -3.36
C ALA A 333 -22.47 -0.97 -2.13
N SER A 334 -23.34 -1.33 -1.17
CA SER A 334 -22.96 -2.19 -0.05
C SER A 334 -23.25 -3.67 -0.37
N PRO A 335 -22.43 -4.63 0.09
CA PRO A 335 -22.83 -6.04 0.06
C PRO A 335 -24.11 -6.21 0.90
N ALA A 336 -24.96 -7.17 0.53
CA ALA A 336 -26.05 -7.57 1.41
C ALA A 336 -25.48 -7.92 2.80
N PRO A 337 -26.17 -7.57 3.91
CA PRO A 337 -25.70 -7.94 5.25
C PRO A 337 -25.37 -9.43 5.32
N GLY A 338 -24.14 -9.74 5.74
CA GLY A 338 -23.66 -11.11 5.82
C GLY A 338 -23.21 -11.74 4.49
N ALA A 339 -23.12 -11.00 3.38
CA ALA A 339 -22.48 -11.54 2.18
C ALA A 339 -21.00 -11.91 2.45
N PRO A 340 -20.45 -12.96 1.82
CA PRO A 340 -19.02 -13.25 1.90
C PRO A 340 -18.21 -12.08 1.32
N VAL A 341 -17.14 -11.67 2.00
CA VAL A 341 -16.30 -10.56 1.54
C VAL A 341 -14.85 -11.01 1.45
N PHE A 342 -14.21 -10.67 0.34
CA PHE A 342 -12.77 -10.72 0.18
C PHE A 342 -12.23 -9.30 0.06
N PHE A 343 -11.34 -8.93 0.97
CA PHE A 343 -10.65 -7.66 0.98
C PHE A 343 -9.17 -7.87 0.68
N LYS A 344 -8.66 -7.17 -0.32
CA LYS A 344 -7.26 -7.24 -0.73
C LYS A 344 -6.53 -5.97 -0.37
N SER A 345 -5.41 -6.11 0.34
CA SER A 345 -4.48 -5.01 0.59
C SER A 345 -3.22 -5.17 -0.25
N VAL A 346 -2.86 -4.15 -1.01
CA VAL A 346 -1.56 -4.02 -1.71
C VAL A 346 -0.73 -2.84 -1.20
N GLY A 347 -1.41 -1.86 -0.60
CA GLY A 347 -0.82 -0.69 0.03
C GLY A 347 -0.41 0.41 -0.93
N CYS A 348 -0.66 1.66 -0.54
CA CYS A 348 -0.21 2.86 -1.22
C CYS A 348 0.36 3.88 -0.23
N ALA A 349 0.96 4.96 -0.75
CA ALA A 349 1.60 5.99 0.05
C ALA A 349 0.59 6.83 0.87
N ALA A 350 -0.68 6.89 0.46
CA ALA A 350 -1.74 7.54 1.23
C ALA A 350 -1.90 6.95 2.65
N TRP A 351 -1.62 5.65 2.83
CA TRP A 351 -1.67 5.01 4.13
C TRP A 351 -0.48 5.38 5.03
N ASP A 352 0.69 5.60 4.42
CA ASP A 352 1.86 6.10 5.14
C ASP A 352 1.64 7.57 5.55
N LEU A 353 1.02 8.38 4.69
CA LEU A 353 0.58 9.74 5.00
C LEU A 353 -0.40 9.76 6.19
N ALA A 354 -1.37 8.85 6.23
CA ALA A 354 -2.29 8.70 7.36
C ALA A 354 -1.54 8.41 8.67
N ALA A 355 -0.52 7.54 8.64
CA ALA A 355 0.32 7.27 9.80
C ALA A 355 1.11 8.51 10.26
N CYS A 356 1.63 9.29 9.32
CA CYS A 356 2.32 10.54 9.62
C CYS A 356 1.38 11.61 10.21
N ARG A 357 0.11 11.67 9.77
CA ARG A 357 -0.91 12.55 10.41
C ARG A 357 -1.09 12.20 11.89
N VAL A 358 -1.18 10.92 12.22
CA VAL A 358 -1.26 10.45 13.61
C VAL A 358 0.00 10.80 14.40
N ALA A 359 1.18 10.51 13.84
CA ALA A 359 2.45 10.83 14.48
C ALA A 359 2.60 12.32 14.80
N ARG A 360 2.19 13.19 13.87
CA ARG A 360 2.18 14.63 14.11
C ARG A 360 1.24 14.99 15.26
N ALA A 361 -0.02 14.50 15.23
CA ALA A 361 -1.01 14.81 16.24
C ALA A 361 -0.60 14.35 17.65
N VAL A 362 -0.09 13.12 17.78
CA VAL A 362 0.41 12.57 19.05
C VAL A 362 1.58 13.40 19.57
N THR A 363 2.57 13.69 18.72
CA THR A 363 3.76 14.46 19.12
C THR A 363 3.41 15.89 19.55
N SER A 364 2.49 16.55 18.86
CA SER A 364 2.00 17.88 19.23
C SER A 364 1.32 17.90 20.60
N ARG A 365 0.51 16.87 20.92
CA ARG A 365 -0.13 16.75 22.24
C ARG A 365 0.90 16.53 23.35
N THR A 366 1.89 15.65 23.14
CA THR A 366 2.92 15.39 24.15
C THR A 366 3.73 16.64 24.49
N ARG A 367 4.07 17.48 23.50
CA ARG A 367 4.79 18.74 23.72
C ARG A 367 3.97 19.81 24.44
N ALA A 368 2.64 19.79 24.30
CA ALA A 368 1.76 20.75 24.98
C ALA A 368 1.55 20.42 26.47
N CYS A 369 1.86 19.19 26.90
CA CYS A 369 1.71 18.74 28.28
C CYS A 369 3.02 18.79 29.10
N THR A 370 4.15 19.15 28.49
CA THR A 370 5.47 19.28 29.12
C THR A 370 5.84 20.74 29.29
#